data_AF-A0A7X2TUG9-F1
#
_entry.id   AF-A0A7X2TUG9-F1
#
_cell.length_a   1.000
_cell.length_b   1.000
_cell.length_c   1.000
_cell.angle_alpha   90.00
_cell.angle_beta   90.00
_cell.angle_gamma   90.00
#
_symmetry.space_group_name_H-M   'P 1'
#
loop_
_entity.id
_entity.type
_entity.pdbx_description
1 polymer ?
#
loop_
_entity_poly.entity_id
_entity_poly.type
_entity_poly.pdbx_seq_one_letter_code
_entity_poly.pdbx_strand_id
1 'polypeptide(L)'
;MKPTLFLLALSGITLASPSLSILPPQVELTGPEARHQLLAEAAVDSHQEDWTRNAKWSSSNPKVASVDAAGLLRPVADGQVTITATANGASASATVRVKGAQSPFTWSFRNHVIPVMTKAGCNQGACHGALAGKNGFKLTLRGYDPEVDFDTLTRQANGRRVSLAEPSSSLMLLKPSGAAPHGGGKRFDTDSLEYRVLAEWIASGTPAPAEKDPQITGLEVYPANATLAPGGEQQLVVRAKYSDGQVQDVTRWVKFATSDEGVASVDDLGHVKMNGSGEAAITLYYSSRVLYSRMSVPFAGAVSTDAYSKFERRNFIDDLTLAKWKTLNIAPSARAADSTFIRRAFLDAAGILPTAEEVEAFLADKSADKRAKLVDSLLERDEYVDYWTYKWSDLMLVSSRRLRPNAMWSFYNWIRDGVKQNKPWDQFAREIFTASGNSKQMGALNYFVLHKDPIDLSENATLAFLGQRITCARCHNHPLEKWTQKQYYQMANLFSRIGIKNGSEAGDSIVFAKATGDVNHPRLLRPLPPTPLDGIPMDLDSTSDRRAHFAKWLTSP
;
A
#
# COMPACT_ATOMS: atom_id res chain seq x y z
N MET A 1 -6.76 -79.93 -10.04
CA MET A 1 -6.30 -78.94 -11.05
C MET A 1 -7.37 -77.86 -11.14
N LYS A 2 -7.22 -76.56 -10.88
CA LYS A 2 -6.22 -75.64 -10.30
C LYS A 2 -7.09 -74.54 -9.62
N PRO A 3 -6.70 -73.91 -8.50
CA PRO A 3 -7.45 -72.80 -7.92
C PRO A 3 -7.14 -71.50 -8.68
N THR A 4 -8.18 -70.75 -9.05
CA THR A 4 -8.07 -69.45 -9.71
C THR A 4 -7.87 -68.36 -8.65
N LEU A 5 -6.67 -67.81 -8.59
CA LEU A 5 -6.27 -66.73 -7.68
C LEU A 5 -6.77 -65.39 -8.26
N PHE A 6 -7.69 -64.71 -7.57
CA PHE A 6 -8.06 -63.32 -7.90
C PHE A 6 -6.99 -62.39 -7.31
N LEU A 7 -6.16 -61.80 -8.16
CA LEU A 7 -5.26 -60.70 -7.78
C LEU A 7 -6.09 -59.41 -7.66
N LEU A 8 -6.20 -58.86 -6.45
CA LEU A 8 -6.56 -57.46 -6.24
C LEU A 8 -5.38 -56.60 -6.71
N ALA A 9 -5.56 -55.86 -7.80
CA ALA A 9 -4.64 -54.78 -8.15
C ALA A 9 -4.90 -53.58 -7.21
N LEU A 10 -4.00 -53.35 -6.25
CA LEU A 10 -3.92 -52.07 -5.57
C LEU A 10 -3.46 -51.02 -6.58
N SER A 11 -4.40 -50.19 -7.04
CA SER A 11 -4.10 -48.96 -7.76
C SER A 11 -3.34 -48.03 -6.80
N GLY A 12 -2.02 -47.97 -6.93
CA GLY A 12 -1.20 -47.00 -6.22
C GLY A 12 -1.67 -45.59 -6.60
N ILE A 13 -2.17 -44.84 -5.63
CA ILE A 13 -2.38 -43.40 -5.76
C ILE A 13 -0.98 -42.81 -5.91
N THR A 14 -0.60 -42.45 -7.14
CA THR A 14 0.56 -41.61 -7.38
C THR A 14 0.25 -40.23 -6.81
N LEU A 15 0.65 -39.97 -5.56
CA LEU A 15 0.72 -38.63 -5.01
C LEU A 15 1.60 -37.80 -5.96
N ALA A 16 1.01 -36.76 -6.57
CA ALA A 16 1.77 -35.82 -7.38
C ALA A 16 2.91 -35.27 -6.52
N SER A 17 4.15 -35.36 -7.00
CA SER A 17 5.28 -34.85 -6.24
C SER A 17 5.11 -33.34 -6.05
N PRO A 18 5.32 -32.82 -4.82
CA PRO A 18 5.17 -31.40 -4.53
C PRO A 18 6.09 -30.58 -5.44
N SER A 19 5.55 -29.52 -6.05
CA SER A 19 6.35 -28.64 -6.90
C SER A 19 7.10 -27.65 -6.02
N LEU A 20 8.43 -27.83 -5.90
CA LEU A 20 9.31 -26.90 -5.21
C LEU A 20 9.72 -25.77 -6.15
N SER A 21 9.78 -24.55 -5.63
CA SER A 21 10.28 -23.37 -6.31
C SER A 21 11.27 -22.62 -5.42
N ILE A 22 12.24 -21.93 -6.03
CA ILE A 22 13.10 -20.98 -5.30
C ILE A 22 12.63 -19.57 -5.62
N LEU A 23 12.32 -18.81 -4.58
CA LEU A 23 11.96 -17.40 -4.69
C LEU A 23 13.04 -16.50 -4.09
N PRO A 24 13.43 -15.42 -4.79
CA PRO A 24 13.18 -15.17 -6.21
C PRO A 24 13.99 -16.15 -7.11
N PRO A 25 13.55 -16.40 -8.36
CA PRO A 25 14.23 -17.34 -9.26
C PRO A 25 15.59 -16.81 -9.78
N GLN A 26 15.81 -15.50 -9.67
CA GLN A 26 17.05 -14.83 -10.06
C GLN A 26 17.43 -13.77 -9.02
N VAL A 27 18.74 -13.73 -8.71
CA VAL A 27 19.35 -12.78 -7.77
C VAL A 27 20.61 -12.18 -8.39
N GLU A 28 20.81 -10.88 -8.19
CA GLU A 28 22.10 -10.22 -8.41
C GLU A 28 22.64 -9.74 -7.05
N LEU A 29 23.88 -10.12 -6.72
CA LEU A 29 24.62 -9.66 -5.55
C LEU A 29 25.69 -8.66 -6.01
N THR A 30 25.59 -7.42 -5.56
CA THR A 30 26.52 -6.35 -5.94
C THR A 30 27.30 -5.84 -4.73
N GLY A 31 28.63 -6.01 -4.76
CA GLY A 31 29.52 -5.58 -3.68
C GLY A 31 29.77 -6.67 -2.61
N PRO A 32 30.79 -6.49 -1.74
CA PRO A 32 31.19 -7.47 -0.73
C PRO A 32 30.16 -7.68 0.39
N GLU A 33 29.36 -6.64 0.70
CA GLU A 33 28.37 -6.66 1.77
C GLU A 33 26.97 -7.11 1.31
N ALA A 34 26.80 -7.44 0.02
CA ALA A 34 25.52 -7.93 -0.48
C ALA A 34 25.13 -9.25 0.19
N ARG A 35 23.88 -9.36 0.63
CA ARG A 35 23.28 -10.59 1.17
C ARG A 35 21.93 -10.77 0.51
N HIS A 36 21.47 -12.01 0.36
CA HIS A 36 20.13 -12.27 -0.12
C HIS A 36 19.62 -13.61 0.42
N GLN A 37 18.46 -13.60 1.06
CA GLN A 37 17.76 -14.79 1.52
C GLN A 37 17.01 -15.41 0.34
N LEU A 38 17.24 -16.68 0.05
CA LEU A 38 16.38 -17.45 -0.86
C LEU A 38 15.29 -18.16 -0.08
N LEU A 39 14.10 -18.26 -0.66
CA LEU A 39 13.01 -19.08 -0.13
C LEU A 39 12.88 -20.36 -0.94
N ALA A 40 12.66 -21.49 -0.29
CA ALA A 40 12.26 -22.73 -0.93
C ALA A 40 10.76 -22.95 -0.65
N GLU A 41 9.90 -22.55 -1.59
CA GLU A 41 8.44 -22.60 -1.44
C GLU A 41 7.87 -23.79 -2.20
N ALA A 42 7.10 -24.61 -1.50
CA ALA A 42 6.41 -25.76 -2.08
C ALA A 42 4.89 -25.52 -2.16
N ALA A 43 4.29 -25.94 -3.26
CA ALA A 43 2.84 -26.09 -3.34
C ALA A 43 2.47 -27.53 -2.95
N VAL A 44 1.66 -27.69 -1.90
CA VAL A 44 1.18 -28.97 -1.39
C VAL A 44 -0.34 -28.91 -1.39
N ASP A 45 -0.98 -29.73 -2.22
CA ASP A 45 -2.43 -29.73 -2.44
C ASP A 45 -2.98 -28.32 -2.77
N SER A 46 -3.67 -27.69 -1.81
CA SER A 46 -4.28 -26.36 -1.95
C SER A 46 -3.60 -25.26 -1.13
N HIS A 47 -2.47 -25.56 -0.48
CA HIS A 47 -1.72 -24.60 0.35
C HIS A 47 -0.24 -24.52 -0.05
N GLN A 48 0.42 -23.45 0.38
CA GLN A 48 1.86 -23.29 0.31
C GLN A 48 2.53 -23.74 1.61
N GLU A 49 3.75 -24.24 1.49
CA GLU A 49 4.63 -24.55 2.60
C GLU A 49 6.01 -23.92 2.38
N ASP A 50 6.55 -23.30 3.43
CA ASP A 50 7.93 -22.83 3.45
C ASP A 50 8.87 -23.96 3.88
N TRP A 51 9.68 -24.45 2.95
CA TRP A 51 10.68 -25.48 3.19
C TRP A 51 12.11 -24.92 3.29
N THR A 52 12.29 -23.60 3.35
CA THR A 52 13.59 -22.91 3.31
C THR A 52 14.58 -23.47 4.32
N ARG A 53 14.15 -23.64 5.57
CA ARG A 53 15.00 -24.14 6.67
C ARG A 53 15.20 -25.66 6.65
N ASN A 54 14.34 -26.39 5.94
CA ASN A 54 14.40 -27.85 5.82
C ASN A 54 15.10 -28.30 4.53
N ALA A 55 15.34 -27.37 3.60
CA ALA A 55 15.99 -27.65 2.33
C ALA A 55 17.50 -27.83 2.49
N LYS A 56 18.04 -28.77 1.72
CA LYS A 56 19.48 -28.88 1.48
C LYS A 56 19.86 -27.92 0.37
N TRP A 57 20.67 -26.92 0.70
CA TRP A 57 21.15 -25.91 -0.21
C TRP A 57 22.54 -26.26 -0.78
N SER A 58 22.75 -25.98 -2.06
CA SER A 58 24.05 -26.15 -2.72
C SER A 58 24.28 -25.07 -3.76
N SER A 59 25.55 -24.71 -3.96
CA SER A 59 25.99 -23.80 -5.02
C SER A 59 26.79 -24.59 -6.05
N SER A 60 26.52 -24.38 -7.33
CA SER A 60 27.31 -24.98 -8.41
C SER A 60 28.78 -24.53 -8.41
N ASN A 61 29.08 -23.39 -7.79
CA ASN A 61 30.43 -22.95 -7.52
C ASN A 61 30.48 -22.07 -6.25
N PRO A 62 30.77 -22.65 -5.06
CA PRO A 62 30.87 -21.91 -3.80
C PRO A 62 31.95 -20.82 -3.79
N LYS A 63 32.90 -20.83 -4.73
CA LYS A 63 33.93 -19.79 -4.86
C LYS A 63 33.42 -18.51 -5.54
N VAL A 64 32.22 -18.52 -6.12
CA VAL A 64 31.57 -17.34 -6.71
C VAL A 64 30.49 -16.82 -5.76
N ALA A 65 29.57 -17.68 -5.32
CA ALA A 65 28.62 -17.37 -4.25
C ALA A 65 28.40 -18.59 -3.35
N SER A 66 28.44 -18.36 -2.03
CA SER A 66 28.10 -19.37 -1.03
C SER A 66 26.64 -19.24 -0.61
N VAL A 67 26.00 -20.36 -0.29
CA VAL A 67 24.67 -20.44 0.32
C VAL A 67 24.80 -21.23 1.63
N ASP A 68 24.23 -20.74 2.72
CA ASP A 68 24.22 -21.48 3.99
C ASP A 68 22.97 -22.36 4.16
N ALA A 69 22.89 -23.10 5.26
CA ALA A 69 21.79 -24.03 5.52
C ALA A 69 20.42 -23.33 5.67
N ALA A 70 20.40 -22.03 5.94
CA ALA A 70 19.17 -21.25 5.99
C ALA A 70 18.79 -20.67 4.62
N GLY A 71 19.59 -20.88 3.55
CA GLY A 71 19.33 -20.32 2.22
C GLY A 71 19.89 -18.90 2.03
N LEU A 72 20.73 -18.40 2.94
CA LEU A 72 21.30 -17.05 2.84
C LEU A 72 22.55 -17.04 1.95
N LEU A 73 22.48 -16.23 0.89
CA LEU A 73 23.56 -16.03 -0.07
C LEU A 73 24.59 -15.01 0.39
N ARG A 74 25.86 -15.28 0.07
CA ARG A 74 26.98 -14.33 0.21
C ARG A 74 27.86 -14.34 -1.05
N PRO A 75 28.29 -13.18 -1.54
CA PRO A 75 29.22 -13.07 -2.65
C PRO A 75 30.62 -13.49 -2.21
N VAL A 76 31.37 -14.14 -3.11
CA VAL A 76 32.76 -14.54 -2.90
C VAL A 76 33.65 -14.01 -4.04
N ALA A 77 33.24 -14.22 -5.29
CA ALA A 77 33.91 -13.69 -6.48
C ALA A 77 32.89 -13.36 -7.57
N ASP A 78 33.28 -12.54 -8.53
CA ASP A 78 32.42 -12.18 -9.67
C ASP A 78 32.14 -13.39 -10.56
N GLY A 79 30.91 -13.49 -11.06
CA GLY A 79 30.50 -14.60 -11.92
C GLY A 79 29.01 -14.90 -11.83
N GLN A 80 28.64 -16.08 -12.30
CA GLN A 80 27.27 -16.58 -12.26
C GLN A 80 27.28 -18.03 -11.79
N VAL A 81 26.36 -18.36 -10.88
CA VAL A 81 26.17 -19.71 -10.34
C VAL A 81 24.70 -20.09 -10.32
N THR A 82 24.47 -21.39 -10.22
CA THR A 82 23.16 -21.96 -9.95
C THR A 82 23.13 -22.40 -8.49
N ILE A 83 22.11 -21.95 -7.77
CA ILE A 83 21.83 -22.40 -6.41
C ILE A 83 20.69 -23.40 -6.48
N THR A 84 20.86 -24.55 -5.85
CA THR A 84 19.86 -25.62 -5.83
C THR A 84 19.40 -25.90 -4.40
N ALA A 85 18.08 -25.95 -4.22
CA ALA A 85 17.41 -26.37 -2.99
C ALA A 85 16.79 -27.75 -3.21
N THR A 86 16.97 -28.67 -2.27
CA THR A 86 16.34 -30.00 -2.30
C THR A 86 15.67 -30.30 -0.97
N ALA A 87 14.38 -30.61 -1.00
CA ALA A 87 13.56 -30.94 0.18
C ALA A 87 12.46 -31.92 -0.22
N ASN A 88 12.16 -32.90 0.64
CA ASN A 88 11.06 -33.86 0.46
C ASN A 88 11.02 -34.55 -0.92
N GLY A 89 12.19 -34.85 -1.50
CA GLY A 89 12.31 -35.50 -2.81
C GLY A 89 12.10 -34.57 -4.02
N ALA A 90 11.81 -33.29 -3.80
CA ALA A 90 11.74 -32.26 -4.84
C ALA A 90 13.00 -31.38 -4.85
N SER A 91 13.35 -30.86 -6.03
CA SER A 91 14.47 -29.94 -6.21
C SER A 91 14.08 -28.76 -7.09
N ALA A 92 14.62 -27.59 -6.77
CA ALA A 92 14.45 -26.37 -7.54
C ALA A 92 15.78 -25.62 -7.64
N SER A 93 15.91 -24.74 -8.63
CA SER A 93 17.15 -23.99 -8.85
C SER A 93 16.88 -22.52 -9.14
N ALA A 94 17.77 -21.65 -8.67
CA ALA A 94 17.79 -20.22 -8.94
C ALA A 94 19.15 -19.80 -9.51
N THR A 95 19.14 -18.76 -10.35
CA THR A 95 20.36 -18.19 -10.92
C THR A 95 20.85 -17.02 -10.07
N VAL A 96 22.11 -17.04 -9.68
CA VAL A 96 22.74 -15.96 -8.92
C VAL A 96 23.90 -15.38 -9.72
N ARG A 97 23.87 -14.07 -9.96
CA ARG A 97 24.98 -13.31 -10.53
C ARG A 97 25.66 -12.50 -9.43
N VAL A 98 26.98 -12.49 -9.40
CA VAL A 98 27.78 -11.69 -8.49
C VAL A 98 28.60 -10.67 -9.28
N LYS A 99 28.58 -9.41 -8.83
CA LYS A 99 29.37 -8.30 -9.40
C LYS A 99 30.09 -7.53 -8.29
N GLY A 100 31.35 -7.18 -8.52
CA GLY A 100 32.13 -6.37 -7.59
C GLY A 100 32.29 -6.99 -6.20
N ALA A 101 32.39 -8.31 -6.09
CA ALA A 101 32.52 -9.02 -4.80
C ALA A 101 33.74 -8.56 -3.99
N GLN A 102 34.77 -8.04 -4.67
CA GLN A 102 36.02 -7.54 -4.08
C GLN A 102 36.18 -6.02 -4.25
N SER A 103 35.13 -5.32 -4.69
CA SER A 103 35.18 -3.87 -4.86
C SER A 103 35.28 -3.17 -3.49
N PRO A 104 35.96 -2.01 -3.41
CA PRO A 104 35.93 -1.17 -2.22
C PRO A 104 34.48 -0.86 -1.82
N PHE A 105 34.20 -0.90 -0.53
CA PHE A 105 32.86 -0.68 0.00
C PHE A 105 32.86 0.39 1.07
N THR A 106 31.80 1.20 1.07
CA THR A 106 31.56 2.21 2.09
C THR A 106 30.07 2.30 2.34
N TRP A 107 29.67 2.33 3.61
CA TRP A 107 28.27 2.47 3.99
C TRP A 107 27.71 3.81 3.53
N SER A 108 26.74 3.79 2.61
CA SER A 108 25.95 4.97 2.25
C SER A 108 25.07 5.43 3.42
N PHE A 109 25.06 6.74 3.69
CA PHE A 109 24.13 7.34 4.64
C PHE A 109 22.66 7.09 4.23
N ARG A 110 22.35 7.31 2.96
CA ARG A 110 21.00 7.13 2.39
C ARG A 110 20.54 5.68 2.46
N ASN A 111 21.39 4.76 2.02
CA ASN A 111 20.98 3.38 1.74
C ASN A 111 21.29 2.38 2.86
N HIS A 112 22.02 2.78 3.91
CA HIS A 112 22.33 1.88 5.03
C HIS A 112 22.10 2.54 6.40
N VAL A 113 22.63 3.74 6.65
CA VAL A 113 22.48 4.42 7.95
C VAL A 113 21.01 4.75 8.25
N ILE A 114 20.29 5.37 7.30
CA ILE A 114 18.87 5.70 7.47
C ILE A 114 18.00 4.44 7.69
N PRO A 115 18.14 3.35 6.90
CA PRO A 115 17.44 2.10 7.17
C PRO A 115 17.72 1.53 8.57
N VAL A 116 18.98 1.48 9.01
CA VAL A 116 19.35 1.02 10.37
C VAL A 116 18.61 1.85 11.42
N MET A 117 18.65 3.18 11.31
CA MET A 117 17.95 4.07 12.24
C MET A 117 16.44 3.88 12.22
N THR A 118 15.88 3.55 11.06
CA THR A 118 14.44 3.32 10.88
C THR A 118 13.99 2.02 11.52
N LYS A 119 14.72 0.93 11.27
CA LYS A 119 14.50 -0.38 11.89
C LYS A 119 14.65 -0.31 13.40
N ALA A 120 15.71 0.35 13.88
CA ALA A 120 15.97 0.58 15.31
C ALA A 120 14.95 1.54 15.98
N GLY A 121 14.06 2.16 15.21
CA GLY A 121 13.00 3.02 15.73
C GLY A 121 13.42 4.45 16.06
N CYS A 122 14.64 4.87 15.76
CA CYS A 122 15.21 6.16 16.14
C CYS A 122 14.45 7.35 15.52
N ASN A 123 14.09 7.24 14.23
CA ASN A 123 13.40 8.28 13.46
C ASN A 123 11.88 8.03 13.32
N GLN A 124 11.27 7.30 14.27
CA GLN A 124 9.83 7.06 14.30
C GLN A 124 9.09 8.19 15.04
N GLY A 125 7.78 8.31 14.82
CA GLY A 125 6.94 9.37 15.40
C GLY A 125 6.90 9.41 16.93
N ALA A 126 7.18 8.28 17.60
CA ALA A 126 7.31 8.22 19.06
C ALA A 126 8.67 8.72 19.58
N CYS A 127 9.69 8.81 18.72
CA CYS A 127 11.08 9.17 19.04
C CYS A 127 11.48 10.46 18.28
N HIS A 128 12.66 10.49 17.65
CA HIS A 128 13.18 11.70 17.02
C HIS A 128 12.48 12.06 15.71
N GLY A 129 11.68 11.16 15.13
CA GLY A 129 10.81 11.44 13.98
C GLY A 129 9.48 12.11 14.35
N ALA A 130 9.25 12.43 15.62
CA ALA A 130 8.09 13.22 16.05
C ALA A 130 8.09 14.60 15.38
N LEU A 131 6.91 15.20 15.20
CA LEU A 131 6.78 16.52 14.57
C LEU A 131 7.64 17.60 15.26
N ALA A 132 7.75 17.55 16.59
CA ALA A 132 8.60 18.43 17.39
C ALA A 132 10.01 17.87 17.67
N GLY A 133 10.31 16.64 17.24
CA GLY A 133 11.47 15.87 17.71
C GLY A 133 11.40 15.53 19.21
N LYS A 134 12.55 15.23 19.80
CA LYS A 134 12.72 15.00 21.24
C LYS A 134 13.97 15.72 21.74
N ASN A 135 13.84 16.53 22.80
CA ASN A 135 14.94 17.21 23.48
C ASN A 135 15.86 18.00 22.51
N GLY A 136 15.28 18.77 21.59
CA GLY A 136 16.04 19.54 20.60
C GLY A 136 16.73 18.69 19.53
N PHE A 137 16.36 17.42 19.38
CA PHE A 137 16.83 16.55 18.30
C PHE A 137 15.65 16.03 17.49
N LYS A 138 15.58 16.44 16.22
CA LYS A 138 14.50 16.12 15.29
C LYS A 138 15.04 15.54 13.99
N LEU A 139 14.72 14.28 13.74
CA LEU A 139 14.92 13.62 12.45
C LEU A 139 13.62 13.68 11.65
N THR A 140 13.72 13.43 10.35
CA THR A 140 12.59 13.27 9.46
C THR A 140 11.90 11.94 9.74
N LEU A 141 10.57 11.89 9.64
CA LEU A 141 9.81 10.69 9.95
C LEU A 141 10.20 9.55 9.00
N ARG A 142 10.77 8.48 9.54
CA ARG A 142 11.28 7.32 8.79
C ARG A 142 12.29 7.68 7.70
N GLY A 143 13.05 8.76 7.89
CA GLY A 143 14.15 9.09 7.00
C GLY A 143 13.71 9.48 5.59
N TYR A 144 12.55 10.13 5.45
CA TYR A 144 12.03 10.53 4.14
C TYR A 144 12.90 11.58 3.44
N ASP A 145 13.80 12.24 4.17
CA ASP A 145 14.70 13.27 3.67
C ASP A 145 16.13 13.13 4.25
N PRO A 146 16.96 12.26 3.64
CA PRO A 146 18.30 11.94 4.13
C PRO A 146 19.23 13.15 4.26
N GLU A 147 19.10 14.15 3.40
CA GLU A 147 19.94 15.35 3.43
C GLU A 147 19.74 16.15 4.72
N VAL A 148 18.48 16.32 5.16
CA VAL A 148 18.14 16.99 6.42
C VAL A 148 18.57 16.15 7.63
N ASP A 149 18.39 14.84 7.57
CA ASP A 149 18.81 13.95 8.65
C ASP A 149 20.33 13.92 8.81
N PHE A 150 21.07 13.95 7.70
CA PHE A 150 22.52 14.04 7.70
C PHE A 150 22.99 15.33 8.38
N ASP A 151 22.45 16.50 8.01
CA ASP A 151 22.79 17.78 8.63
C ASP A 151 22.45 17.79 10.14
N THR A 152 21.29 17.26 10.50
CA THR A 152 20.84 17.16 11.90
C THR A 152 21.80 16.31 12.74
N LEU A 153 22.27 15.20 12.19
CA LEU A 153 23.19 14.29 12.88
C LEU A 153 24.61 14.84 12.95
N THR A 154 25.12 15.41 11.86
CA THR A 154 26.55 15.72 11.72
C THR A 154 26.91 17.16 12.07
N ARG A 155 25.97 18.11 11.95
CA ARG A 155 26.26 19.56 12.05
C ARG A 155 25.53 20.25 13.18
N GLN A 156 24.24 19.96 13.39
CA GLN A 156 23.45 20.64 14.41
C GLN A 156 23.95 20.37 15.84
N ALA A 157 23.71 21.34 16.72
CA ALA A 157 24.21 21.34 18.11
C ALA A 157 25.74 21.11 18.19
N ASN A 158 26.47 21.83 17.34
CA ASN A 158 27.94 21.80 17.25
C ASN A 158 28.50 20.39 16.96
N GLY A 159 27.82 19.62 16.10
CA GLY A 159 28.26 18.29 15.68
C GLY A 159 28.33 17.22 16.78
N ARG A 160 27.82 17.49 17.99
CA ARG A 160 28.03 16.65 19.19
C ARG A 160 27.54 15.19 19.10
N ARG A 161 26.86 14.79 18.04
CA ARG A 161 26.30 13.44 17.88
C ARG A 161 27.27 12.49 17.15
N VAL A 162 28.23 13.05 16.43
CA VAL A 162 29.26 12.33 15.67
C VAL A 162 30.63 12.88 16.05
N SER A 163 31.52 12.02 16.54
CA SER A 163 32.91 12.33 16.80
C SER A 163 33.79 11.69 15.73
N LEU A 164 34.42 12.50 14.87
CA LEU A 164 35.31 11.97 13.83
C LEU A 164 36.69 11.59 14.39
N ALA A 165 37.15 12.28 15.44
CA ALA A 165 38.43 12.00 16.08
C ALA A 165 38.38 10.68 16.89
N GLU A 166 37.21 10.35 17.44
CA GLU A 166 37.00 9.11 18.19
C GLU A 166 35.60 8.56 17.87
N PRO A 167 35.45 7.79 16.78
CA PRO A 167 34.15 7.28 16.33
C PRO A 167 33.33 6.59 17.42
N SER A 168 33.97 5.79 18.28
CA SER A 168 33.36 5.07 19.39
C SER A 168 32.70 5.96 20.45
N SER A 169 33.14 7.21 20.62
CA SER A 169 32.54 8.17 21.57
C SER A 169 31.35 8.95 20.98
N SER A 170 31.00 8.69 19.72
CA SER A 170 29.82 9.30 19.08
C SER A 170 28.53 8.97 19.82
N LEU A 171 27.74 9.98 20.21
CA LEU A 171 26.44 9.74 20.85
C LEU A 171 25.49 8.92 19.99
N MET A 172 25.66 8.97 18.66
CA MET A 172 24.94 8.14 17.69
C MET A 172 25.20 6.64 17.87
N LEU A 173 26.31 6.24 18.49
CA LEU A 173 26.60 4.86 18.88
C LEU A 173 26.27 4.61 20.35
N LEU A 174 26.71 5.50 21.24
CA LEU A 174 26.62 5.29 22.68
C LEU A 174 25.18 5.18 23.20
N LYS A 175 24.27 6.04 22.72
CA LYS A 175 22.89 6.06 23.18
C LYS A 175 22.09 4.83 22.75
N PRO A 176 22.03 4.47 21.44
CA PRO A 176 21.28 3.29 21.02
C PRO A 176 21.93 1.97 21.44
N SER A 177 23.23 1.90 21.71
CA SER A 177 23.86 0.69 22.29
C SER A 177 23.62 0.53 23.80
N GLY A 178 23.15 1.58 24.48
CA GLY A 178 22.99 1.61 25.93
C GLY A 178 24.26 1.95 26.71
N ALA A 179 25.38 2.24 26.03
CA ALA A 179 26.61 2.71 26.67
C ALA A 179 26.49 4.11 27.29
N ALA A 180 25.49 4.90 26.89
CA ALA A 180 25.10 6.14 27.55
C ALA A 180 23.59 6.17 27.84
N PRO A 181 23.14 6.83 28.93
CA PRO A 181 21.72 6.95 29.25
C PRO A 181 20.90 7.56 28.11
N HIS A 182 19.80 6.89 27.77
CA HIS A 182 18.92 7.29 26.67
C HIS A 182 17.47 6.96 27.01
N GLY A 183 16.59 7.97 26.96
CA GLY A 183 15.16 7.77 27.26
C GLY A 183 14.43 6.85 26.27
N GLY A 184 15.00 6.59 25.09
CA GLY A 184 14.50 5.57 24.17
C GLY A 184 14.95 4.15 24.50
N GLY A 185 15.80 3.96 25.51
CA GLY A 185 16.41 2.68 25.83
C GLY A 185 17.44 2.22 24.80
N LYS A 186 17.92 0.99 25.00
CA LYS A 186 18.81 0.27 24.08
C LYS A 186 18.03 -0.14 22.82
N ARG A 187 18.66 0.00 21.66
CA ARG A 187 18.10 -0.27 20.33
C ARG A 187 18.85 -1.36 19.55
N PHE A 188 20.14 -1.54 19.79
CA PHE A 188 20.94 -2.62 19.20
C PHE A 188 22.17 -2.93 20.08
N ASP A 189 22.76 -4.10 19.90
CA ASP A 189 23.99 -4.53 20.58
C ASP A 189 25.25 -3.98 19.91
N THR A 190 26.38 -3.96 20.63
CA THR A 190 27.66 -3.44 20.11
C THR A 190 28.34 -4.39 19.12
N ASP A 191 27.98 -5.68 19.13
CA ASP A 191 28.44 -6.71 18.18
C ASP A 191 27.47 -6.89 16.99
N SER A 192 26.42 -6.08 16.93
CA SER A 192 25.42 -6.12 15.87
C SER A 192 25.90 -5.51 14.55
N LEU A 193 25.26 -5.89 13.44
CA LEU A 193 25.53 -5.27 12.14
C LEU A 193 25.10 -3.80 12.13
N GLU A 194 24.02 -3.47 12.83
CA GLU A 194 23.50 -2.11 13.02
C GLU A 194 24.59 -1.20 13.61
N TYR A 195 25.26 -1.66 14.68
CA TYR A 195 26.39 -0.94 15.27
C TYR A 195 27.54 -0.78 14.28
N ARG A 196 27.93 -1.87 13.59
CA ARG A 196 29.02 -1.86 12.61
C ARG A 196 28.78 -0.87 11.47
N VAL A 197 27.57 -0.86 10.88
CA VAL A 197 27.19 0.07 9.80
C VAL A 197 27.41 1.52 10.24
N LEU A 198 26.93 1.88 11.43
CA LEU A 198 27.06 3.24 11.95
C LEU A 198 28.52 3.57 12.30
N ALA A 199 29.23 2.65 12.96
CA ALA A 199 30.61 2.88 13.40
C ALA A 199 31.57 3.03 12.22
N GLU A 200 31.47 2.16 11.22
CA GLU A 200 32.31 2.21 10.01
C GLU A 200 31.94 3.42 9.14
N TRP A 201 30.66 3.80 9.04
CA TRP A 201 30.28 5.04 8.37
C TRP A 201 30.90 6.27 9.03
N ILE A 202 30.89 6.36 10.37
CA ILE A 202 31.54 7.45 11.11
C ILE A 202 33.05 7.43 10.90
N ALA A 203 33.69 6.25 11.05
CA ALA A 203 35.12 6.08 10.87
C ALA A 203 35.58 6.41 9.43
N SER A 204 34.72 6.26 8.43
CA SER A 204 34.97 6.67 7.04
C SER A 204 34.84 8.17 6.78
N GLY A 205 34.69 9.00 7.83
CA GLY A 205 34.59 10.45 7.72
C GLY A 205 33.16 10.96 7.47
N THR A 206 32.14 10.14 7.74
CA THR A 206 30.72 10.46 7.49
C THR A 206 30.42 10.99 6.09
N PRO A 207 30.63 10.20 5.02
CA PRO A 207 30.25 10.61 3.68
C PRO A 207 28.79 11.07 3.61
N ALA A 208 28.57 12.28 3.10
CA ALA A 208 27.26 12.88 2.94
C ALA A 208 26.44 12.17 1.85
N PRO A 209 25.10 12.14 1.95
CA PRO A 209 24.27 11.67 0.85
C PRO A 209 24.52 12.52 -0.39
N ALA A 210 24.79 11.86 -1.53
CA ALA A 210 25.00 12.51 -2.81
C ALA A 210 23.76 12.41 -3.70
N GLU A 211 23.64 13.31 -4.69
CA GLU A 211 22.55 13.24 -5.67
C GLU A 211 22.60 11.96 -6.53
N LYS A 212 23.81 11.47 -6.81
CA LYS A 212 24.05 10.22 -7.56
C LYS A 212 23.81 8.95 -6.75
N ASP A 213 23.58 9.05 -5.44
CA ASP A 213 23.29 7.88 -4.62
C ASP A 213 22.01 7.21 -5.13
N PRO A 214 22.00 5.88 -5.31
CA PRO A 214 20.82 5.18 -5.79
C PRO A 214 19.62 5.44 -4.87
N GLN A 215 18.49 5.84 -5.45
CA GLN A 215 17.25 6.12 -4.72
C GLN A 215 16.27 4.96 -4.87
N ILE A 216 15.51 4.66 -3.82
CA ILE A 216 14.48 3.63 -3.86
C ILE A 216 13.38 4.05 -4.86
N THR A 217 13.15 3.24 -5.88
CA THR A 217 12.08 3.43 -6.86
C THR A 217 10.86 2.58 -6.53
N GLY A 218 11.05 1.40 -5.95
CA GLY A 218 9.97 0.50 -5.53
C GLY A 218 10.40 -0.55 -4.51
N LEU A 219 9.42 -1.23 -3.94
CA LEU A 219 9.59 -2.40 -3.09
C LEU A 219 8.86 -3.59 -3.70
N GLU A 220 9.34 -4.80 -3.42
CA GLU A 220 8.61 -6.05 -3.65
C GLU A 220 8.87 -7.01 -2.48
N VAL A 221 7.97 -7.97 -2.29
CA VAL A 221 8.04 -8.96 -1.21
C VAL A 221 7.70 -10.35 -1.74
N TYR A 222 8.39 -11.36 -1.24
CA TYR A 222 8.17 -12.77 -1.52
C TYR A 222 7.83 -13.55 -0.24
N PRO A 223 6.80 -14.41 -0.28
CA PRO A 223 5.69 -14.34 -1.25
C PRO A 223 4.89 -13.04 -1.04
N ALA A 224 4.24 -12.54 -2.09
CA ALA A 224 3.33 -11.39 -1.98
C ALA A 224 2.00 -11.78 -1.34
N ASN A 225 1.57 -13.02 -1.55
CA ASN A 225 0.44 -13.63 -0.88
C ASN A 225 0.72 -15.12 -0.69
N ALA A 226 0.31 -15.70 0.44
CA ALA A 226 0.37 -17.14 0.67
C ALA A 226 -0.88 -17.64 1.42
N THR A 227 -1.31 -18.85 1.08
CA THR A 227 -2.35 -19.60 1.78
C THR A 227 -1.67 -20.80 2.45
N LEU A 228 -1.55 -20.75 3.77
CA LEU A 228 -0.79 -21.73 4.55
C LEU A 228 -1.75 -22.71 5.23
N ALA A 229 -1.21 -23.84 5.66
CA ALA A 229 -1.91 -24.73 6.58
C ALA A 229 -2.04 -24.09 7.98
N PRO A 230 -3.01 -24.52 8.82
CA PRO A 230 -3.08 -24.10 10.21
C PRO A 230 -1.75 -24.33 10.96
N GLY A 231 -1.25 -23.31 11.65
CA GLY A 231 0.06 -23.35 12.32
C GLY A 231 1.26 -23.27 11.39
N GLY A 232 1.05 -23.11 10.08
CA GLY A 232 2.11 -22.94 9.09
C GLY A 232 2.95 -21.68 9.36
N GLU A 233 4.20 -21.73 8.91
CA GLU A 233 5.18 -20.65 9.06
C GLU A 233 5.71 -20.23 7.67
N GLN A 234 6.09 -18.96 7.54
CA GLN A 234 6.56 -18.39 6.28
C GLN A 234 7.62 -17.32 6.54
N GLN A 235 8.83 -17.52 6.00
CA GLN A 235 9.84 -16.47 5.90
C GLN A 235 9.49 -15.52 4.75
N LEU A 236 9.53 -14.22 5.02
CA LEU A 236 9.42 -13.18 4.00
C LEU A 236 10.79 -12.73 3.51
N VAL A 237 10.86 -12.37 2.24
CA VAL A 237 12.00 -11.68 1.64
C VAL A 237 11.54 -10.38 0.99
N VAL A 238 12.12 -9.27 1.41
CA VAL A 238 11.78 -7.93 0.91
C VAL A 238 12.93 -7.40 0.07
N ARG A 239 12.64 -6.97 -1.16
CA ARG A 239 13.63 -6.36 -2.04
C ARG A 239 13.30 -4.90 -2.34
N ALA A 240 14.33 -4.06 -2.32
CA ALA A 240 14.25 -2.68 -2.78
C ALA A 240 14.83 -2.57 -4.20
N LYS A 241 14.08 -1.90 -5.07
CA LYS A 241 14.52 -1.51 -6.43
C LYS A 241 15.10 -0.11 -6.35
N TYR A 242 16.27 0.10 -6.94
CA TYR A 242 16.99 1.36 -6.91
C TYR A 242 17.04 2.02 -8.30
N SER A 243 17.28 3.34 -8.33
CA SER A 243 17.27 4.16 -9.53
C SER A 243 18.40 3.86 -10.52
N ASP A 244 19.43 3.14 -10.09
CA ASP A 244 20.54 2.64 -10.91
C ASP A 244 20.27 1.23 -11.48
N GLY A 245 19.07 0.70 -11.26
CA GLY A 245 18.66 -0.63 -11.70
C GLY A 245 19.02 -1.77 -10.73
N GLN A 246 19.74 -1.48 -9.63
CA GLN A 246 20.03 -2.51 -8.62
C GLN A 246 18.76 -2.96 -7.89
N VAL A 247 18.74 -4.24 -7.52
CA VAL A 247 17.72 -4.84 -6.64
C VAL A 247 18.45 -5.51 -5.49
N GLN A 248 18.14 -5.09 -4.26
CA GLN A 248 18.82 -5.60 -3.07
C GLN A 248 17.81 -6.18 -2.08
N ASP A 249 18.17 -7.29 -1.44
CA ASP A 249 17.44 -7.79 -0.27
C ASP A 249 17.65 -6.82 0.89
N VAL A 250 16.54 -6.32 1.42
CA VAL A 250 16.50 -5.35 2.51
C VAL A 250 15.75 -5.89 3.72
N THR A 251 15.40 -7.18 3.74
CA THR A 251 14.57 -7.84 4.77
C THR A 251 15.01 -7.50 6.19
N ARG A 252 16.32 -7.55 6.44
CA ARG A 252 16.93 -7.21 7.74
C ARG A 252 16.56 -5.81 8.25
N TRP A 253 16.40 -4.88 7.32
CA TRP A 253 16.15 -3.46 7.59
C TRP A 253 14.67 -3.11 7.62
N VAL A 254 13.80 -4.09 7.41
CA VAL A 254 12.35 -3.91 7.40
C VAL A 254 11.81 -4.01 8.82
N LYS A 255 10.98 -3.04 9.19
CA LYS A 255 10.10 -3.18 10.35
C LYS A 255 8.80 -3.84 9.90
N PHE A 256 8.45 -4.94 10.55
CA PHE A 256 7.23 -5.70 10.28
C PHE A 256 6.14 -5.34 11.30
N ALA A 257 4.88 -5.46 10.88
CA ALA A 257 3.70 -5.41 11.72
C ALA A 257 2.61 -6.27 11.08
N THR A 258 1.61 -6.69 11.85
CA THR A 258 0.45 -7.44 11.35
C THR A 258 -0.82 -6.63 11.53
N SER A 259 -1.80 -6.78 10.63
CA SER A 259 -3.13 -6.21 10.78
C SER A 259 -3.98 -6.93 11.82
N ASP A 260 -3.68 -8.21 12.09
CA ASP A 260 -4.42 -9.06 13.02
C ASP A 260 -3.49 -10.13 13.62
N GLU A 261 -3.06 -9.94 14.88
CA GLU A 261 -2.22 -10.89 15.61
C GLU A 261 -2.94 -12.21 15.94
N GLY A 262 -4.28 -12.22 15.96
CA GLY A 262 -5.08 -13.43 16.15
C GLY A 262 -5.01 -14.38 14.94
N VAL A 263 -4.75 -13.85 13.75
CA VAL A 263 -4.59 -14.63 12.52
C VAL A 263 -3.12 -14.93 12.23
N ALA A 264 -2.23 -13.93 12.29
CA ALA A 264 -0.81 -14.11 12.01
C ALA A 264 0.08 -13.19 12.85
N SER A 265 1.15 -13.76 13.41
CA SER A 265 2.24 -13.02 14.05
C SER A 265 3.46 -12.95 13.14
N VAL A 266 4.28 -11.91 13.29
CA VAL A 266 5.53 -11.74 12.53
C VAL A 266 6.63 -11.25 13.44
N ASP A 267 7.81 -11.85 13.35
CA ASP A 267 8.98 -11.42 14.12
C ASP A 267 9.77 -10.29 13.45
N ASP A 268 10.82 -9.83 14.11
CA ASP A 268 11.69 -8.76 13.61
C ASP A 268 12.54 -9.16 12.39
N LEU A 269 12.58 -10.45 12.02
CA LEU A 269 13.31 -10.97 10.86
C LEU A 269 12.37 -11.31 9.70
N GLY A 270 11.09 -11.00 9.81
CA GLY A 270 10.09 -11.25 8.78
C GLY A 270 9.64 -12.72 8.72
N HIS A 271 9.81 -13.46 9.81
CA HIS A 271 9.27 -14.80 9.93
C HIS A 271 7.83 -14.73 10.47
N VAL A 272 6.88 -15.19 9.66
CA VAL A 272 5.45 -15.18 9.95
C VAL A 272 5.05 -16.54 10.50
N LYS A 273 4.19 -16.53 11.52
CA LYS A 273 3.52 -17.72 12.06
C LYS A 273 2.01 -17.52 12.08
N MET A 274 1.29 -18.48 11.52
CA MET A 274 -0.17 -18.48 11.50
C MET A 274 -0.73 -18.96 12.84
N ASN A 275 -1.56 -18.12 13.47
CA ASN A 275 -2.17 -18.34 14.77
C ASN A 275 -3.62 -18.82 14.68
N GLY A 276 -4.32 -18.50 13.58
CA GLY A 276 -5.71 -18.85 13.36
C GLY A 276 -6.15 -18.76 11.90
N SER A 277 -7.36 -19.21 11.61
CA SER A 277 -7.98 -19.08 10.29
C SER A 277 -8.37 -17.62 10.00
N GLY A 278 -8.25 -17.21 8.74
CA GLY A 278 -8.52 -15.86 8.27
C GLY A 278 -7.45 -15.37 7.31
N GLU A 279 -7.41 -14.06 7.10
CA GLU A 279 -6.32 -13.39 6.38
C GLU A 279 -5.79 -12.21 7.19
N ALA A 280 -4.47 -12.10 7.27
CA ALA A 280 -3.77 -10.95 7.83
C ALA A 280 -2.88 -10.30 6.76
N ALA A 281 -2.82 -8.97 6.77
CA ALA A 281 -1.84 -8.21 6.03
C ALA A 281 -0.61 -7.97 6.91
N ILE A 282 0.53 -8.54 6.51
CA ILE A 282 1.83 -8.21 7.09
C ILE A 282 2.30 -6.91 6.44
N THR A 283 2.40 -5.86 7.24
CA THR A 283 2.87 -4.54 6.80
C THR A 283 4.39 -4.46 6.91
N LEU A 284 5.03 -4.00 5.84
CA LEU A 284 6.48 -3.92 5.71
C LEU A 284 6.92 -2.47 5.57
N TYR A 285 7.67 -1.94 6.54
CA TYR A 285 8.23 -0.59 6.48
C TYR A 285 9.73 -0.64 6.21
N TYR A 286 10.15 -0.13 5.06
CA TYR A 286 11.56 0.05 4.71
C TYR A 286 11.83 1.53 4.45
N SER A 287 12.60 2.16 5.34
CA SER A 287 12.73 3.62 5.38
C SER A 287 11.35 4.28 5.35
N SER A 288 11.12 5.25 4.46
CA SER A 288 9.85 5.95 4.31
C SER A 288 8.87 5.28 3.34
N ARG A 289 9.12 4.04 2.93
CA ARG A 289 8.25 3.26 2.02
C ARG A 289 7.53 2.15 2.78
N VAL A 290 6.35 1.77 2.26
CA VAL A 290 5.51 0.72 2.82
C VAL A 290 5.05 -0.24 1.72
N LEU A 291 4.95 -1.52 2.06
CA LEU A 291 4.42 -2.60 1.23
C LEU A 291 3.62 -3.56 2.13
N TYR A 292 2.84 -4.45 1.54
CA TYR A 292 2.07 -5.48 2.25
C TYR A 292 2.33 -6.86 1.66
N SER A 293 2.35 -7.89 2.51
CA SER A 293 2.24 -9.29 2.11
C SER A 293 1.01 -9.91 2.79
N ARG A 294 0.18 -10.64 2.06
CA ARG A 294 -1.07 -11.22 2.60
C ARG A 294 -0.89 -12.68 2.97
N MET A 295 -1.19 -13.02 4.20
CA MET A 295 -1.05 -14.37 4.74
C MET A 295 -2.43 -14.87 5.13
N SER A 296 -2.78 -16.06 4.67
CA SER A 296 -4.11 -16.62 4.92
C SER A 296 -4.04 -18.07 5.37
N VAL A 297 -4.99 -18.46 6.22
CA VAL A 297 -5.30 -19.85 6.54
C VAL A 297 -6.80 -20.02 6.29
N PRO A 298 -7.24 -20.93 5.42
CA PRO A 298 -8.67 -21.16 5.20
C PRO A 298 -9.37 -21.60 6.49
N PHE A 299 -10.65 -21.30 6.62
CA PHE A 299 -11.46 -21.80 7.74
C PHE A 299 -11.61 -23.31 7.67
N ALA A 300 -11.64 -23.97 8.82
CA ALA A 300 -11.84 -25.41 8.89
C ALA A 300 -13.28 -25.81 8.53
N GLY A 301 -13.45 -27.07 8.14
CA GLY A 301 -14.76 -27.65 7.78
C GLY A 301 -14.90 -27.84 6.26
N ALA A 302 -15.83 -28.73 5.89
CA ALA A 302 -16.09 -29.00 4.48
C ALA A 302 -17.10 -27.97 3.93
N VAL A 303 -16.69 -27.17 2.95
CA VAL A 303 -17.61 -26.42 2.10
C VAL A 303 -17.76 -27.16 0.78
N SER A 304 -18.98 -27.56 0.45
CA SER A 304 -19.25 -28.24 -0.82
C SER A 304 -18.94 -27.31 -2.00
N THR A 305 -18.35 -27.86 -3.06
CA THR A 305 -18.16 -27.13 -4.34
C THR A 305 -19.47 -26.58 -4.89
N ASP A 306 -20.59 -27.25 -4.58
CA ASP A 306 -21.94 -26.81 -4.94
C ASP A 306 -22.34 -25.49 -4.29
N ALA A 307 -21.83 -25.18 -3.09
CA ALA A 307 -22.10 -23.91 -2.41
C ALA A 307 -21.60 -22.73 -3.25
N TYR A 308 -20.50 -22.93 -3.98
CA TYR A 308 -19.92 -21.91 -4.85
C TYR A 308 -20.49 -21.93 -6.27
N SER A 309 -20.72 -23.11 -6.85
CA SER A 309 -21.19 -23.22 -8.23
C SER A 309 -22.65 -22.79 -8.37
N LYS A 310 -23.48 -23.04 -7.36
CA LYS A 310 -24.90 -22.63 -7.31
C LYS A 310 -25.10 -21.19 -6.86
N PHE A 311 -24.06 -20.49 -6.42
CA PHE A 311 -24.16 -19.07 -6.12
C PHE A 311 -24.43 -18.29 -7.41
N GLU A 312 -25.55 -17.59 -7.43
CA GLU A 312 -25.98 -16.80 -8.58
C GLU A 312 -25.15 -15.51 -8.65
N ARG A 313 -24.35 -15.37 -9.71
CA ARG A 313 -23.57 -14.17 -9.99
C ARG A 313 -24.44 -13.17 -10.74
N ARG A 314 -24.59 -11.96 -10.18
CA ARG A 314 -25.37 -10.87 -10.77
C ARG A 314 -24.49 -9.82 -11.43
N ASN A 315 -23.25 -9.64 -10.97
CA ASN A 315 -22.30 -8.71 -11.55
C ASN A 315 -20.84 -9.14 -11.28
N PHE A 316 -19.88 -8.38 -11.79
CA PHE A 316 -18.45 -8.67 -11.66
C PHE A 316 -17.92 -8.63 -10.22
N ILE A 317 -18.61 -7.96 -9.28
CA ILE A 317 -18.22 -7.92 -7.85
C ILE A 317 -18.46 -9.29 -7.21
N ASP A 318 -19.48 -10.02 -7.64
CA ASP A 318 -19.77 -11.35 -7.14
C ASP A 318 -18.65 -12.34 -7.48
N ASP A 319 -17.99 -12.19 -8.63
CA ASP A 319 -16.84 -13.01 -8.99
C ASP A 319 -15.65 -12.78 -8.05
N LEU A 320 -15.38 -11.51 -7.71
CA LEU A 320 -14.33 -11.14 -6.75
C LEU A 320 -14.64 -11.67 -5.35
N THR A 321 -15.90 -11.55 -4.93
CA THR A 321 -16.37 -12.01 -3.61
C THR A 321 -16.29 -13.53 -3.52
N LEU A 322 -16.74 -14.25 -4.55
CA LEU A 322 -16.70 -15.70 -4.62
C LEU A 322 -15.26 -16.23 -4.64
N ALA A 323 -14.37 -15.58 -5.37
CA ALA A 323 -12.94 -15.92 -5.35
C ALA A 323 -12.38 -15.83 -3.93
N LYS A 324 -12.69 -14.73 -3.22
CA LYS A 324 -12.24 -14.54 -1.84
C LYS A 324 -12.80 -15.57 -0.87
N TRP A 325 -14.10 -15.85 -0.94
CA TRP A 325 -14.74 -16.87 -0.11
C TRP A 325 -14.15 -18.26 -0.35
N LYS A 326 -13.86 -18.62 -1.60
CA LYS A 326 -13.16 -19.88 -1.91
C LYS A 326 -11.78 -19.95 -1.29
N THR A 327 -10.97 -18.89 -1.43
CA THR A 327 -9.62 -18.84 -0.82
C THR A 327 -9.67 -19.03 0.70
N LEU A 328 -10.71 -18.52 1.36
CA LEU A 328 -10.87 -18.65 2.81
C LEU A 328 -11.71 -19.87 3.24
N ASN A 329 -12.16 -20.72 2.30
CA ASN A 329 -13.07 -21.83 2.57
C ASN A 329 -14.35 -21.40 3.34
N ILE A 330 -14.94 -20.29 2.90
CA ILE A 330 -16.19 -19.73 3.45
C ILE A 330 -17.32 -20.04 2.47
N ALA A 331 -18.47 -20.55 2.94
CA ALA A 331 -19.65 -20.72 2.10
C ALA A 331 -20.37 -19.37 1.91
N PRO A 332 -20.93 -19.09 0.72
CA PRO A 332 -21.82 -17.95 0.55
C PRO A 332 -23.00 -18.03 1.53
N SER A 333 -23.36 -16.90 2.14
CA SER A 333 -24.49 -16.84 3.07
C SER A 333 -25.80 -17.18 2.38
N ALA A 334 -26.71 -17.86 3.11
CA ALA A 334 -28.06 -18.07 2.63
C ALA A 334 -28.77 -16.74 2.35
N ARG A 335 -29.68 -16.74 1.38
CA ARG A 335 -30.50 -15.56 1.09
C ARG A 335 -31.34 -15.22 2.31
N ALA A 336 -31.36 -13.94 2.69
CA ALA A 336 -32.28 -13.45 3.71
C ALA A 336 -33.73 -13.75 3.32
N ALA A 337 -34.60 -14.02 4.29
CA ALA A 337 -36.02 -14.23 4.04
C ALA A 337 -36.70 -12.96 3.48
N ASP A 338 -37.67 -13.13 2.57
CA ASP A 338 -38.96 -12.43 2.61
C ASP A 338 -38.96 -11.03 3.25
N SER A 339 -39.48 -11.03 4.48
CA SER A 339 -39.69 -9.88 5.36
C SER A 339 -38.41 -9.12 5.70
N THR A 340 -37.28 -9.83 5.82
CA THR A 340 -35.98 -9.19 6.10
C THR A 340 -35.47 -8.46 4.86
N PHE A 341 -35.62 -9.06 3.68
CA PHE A 341 -35.17 -8.48 2.43
C PHE A 341 -35.89 -7.17 2.12
N ILE A 342 -37.23 -7.15 2.15
CA ILE A 342 -37.98 -5.93 1.84
C ILE A 342 -37.62 -4.77 2.78
N ARG A 343 -37.51 -5.03 4.09
CA ARG A 343 -37.11 -4.00 5.05
C ARG A 343 -35.72 -3.44 4.73
N ARG A 344 -34.74 -4.30 4.41
CA ARG A 344 -33.37 -3.86 4.06
C ARG A 344 -33.35 -3.11 2.73
N ALA A 345 -34.06 -3.61 1.72
CA ALA A 345 -34.12 -2.97 0.40
C ALA A 345 -34.63 -1.52 0.49
N PHE A 346 -35.71 -1.27 1.24
CA PHE A 346 -36.23 0.09 1.45
C PHE A 346 -35.26 0.99 2.22
N LEU A 347 -34.65 0.49 3.30
CA LEU A 347 -33.70 1.27 4.10
C LEU A 347 -32.43 1.60 3.32
N ASP A 348 -31.90 0.64 2.57
CA ASP A 348 -30.65 0.79 1.84
C ASP A 348 -30.83 1.63 0.57
N ALA A 349 -31.91 1.42 -0.18
CA ALA A 349 -32.17 2.14 -1.42
C ALA A 349 -32.77 3.53 -1.19
N ALA A 350 -33.80 3.64 -0.34
CA ALA A 350 -34.62 4.85 -0.22
C ALA A 350 -34.57 5.51 1.17
N GLY A 351 -33.86 4.94 2.15
CA GLY A 351 -33.73 5.53 3.49
C GLY A 351 -35.01 5.57 4.31
N ILE A 352 -36.05 4.84 3.91
CA ILE A 352 -37.36 4.80 4.56
C ILE A 352 -37.77 3.36 4.91
N LEU A 353 -38.88 3.20 5.61
CA LEU A 353 -39.51 1.89 5.85
C LEU A 353 -40.61 1.64 4.81
N PRO A 354 -40.86 0.38 4.42
CA PRO A 354 -42.03 0.05 3.61
C PRO A 354 -43.32 0.27 4.43
N THR A 355 -44.41 0.62 3.76
CA THR A 355 -45.74 0.62 4.38
C THR A 355 -46.23 -0.80 4.66
N ALA A 356 -47.27 -0.95 5.47
CA ALA A 356 -47.86 -2.26 5.75
C ALA A 356 -48.35 -2.92 4.45
N GLU A 357 -49.00 -2.16 3.58
CA GLU A 357 -49.54 -2.61 2.30
C GLU A 357 -48.44 -3.08 1.34
N GLU A 358 -47.31 -2.35 1.26
CA GLU A 358 -46.17 -2.74 0.44
C GLU A 358 -45.54 -4.06 0.94
N VAL A 359 -45.47 -4.24 2.26
CA VAL A 359 -45.00 -5.51 2.85
C VAL A 359 -45.95 -6.64 2.52
N GLU A 360 -47.26 -6.47 2.75
CA GLU A 360 -48.27 -7.49 2.48
C GLU A 360 -48.28 -7.89 1.00
N ALA A 361 -48.26 -6.91 0.08
CA ALA A 361 -48.20 -7.14 -1.36
C ALA A 361 -46.94 -7.92 -1.76
N PHE A 362 -45.77 -7.50 -1.28
CA PHE A 362 -44.52 -8.19 -1.58
C PHE A 362 -44.48 -9.60 -1.01
N LEU A 363 -45.00 -9.85 0.20
CA LEU A 363 -45.04 -11.20 0.79
C LEU A 363 -46.04 -12.13 0.09
N ALA A 364 -47.14 -11.55 -0.42
CA ALA A 364 -48.13 -12.26 -1.21
C ALA A 364 -47.59 -12.65 -2.61
N ASP A 365 -46.75 -11.80 -3.22
CA ASP A 365 -46.15 -12.06 -4.54
C ASP A 365 -45.26 -13.33 -4.53
N LYS A 366 -45.54 -14.25 -5.46
CA LYS A 366 -44.84 -15.53 -5.66
C LYS A 366 -43.96 -15.53 -6.91
N SER A 367 -43.87 -14.42 -7.63
CA SER A 367 -43.04 -14.28 -8.83
C SER A 367 -41.56 -14.53 -8.49
N ALA A 368 -40.86 -15.30 -9.32
CA ALA A 368 -39.44 -15.61 -9.10
C ALA A 368 -38.53 -14.38 -9.12
N ASP A 369 -38.96 -13.31 -9.80
CA ASP A 369 -38.26 -12.04 -9.99
C ASP A 369 -38.77 -10.91 -9.09
N LYS A 370 -39.68 -11.18 -8.13
CA LYS A 370 -40.27 -10.18 -7.21
C LYS A 370 -39.25 -9.26 -6.55
N ARG A 371 -38.05 -9.77 -6.24
CA ARG A 371 -36.97 -8.98 -5.61
C ARG A 371 -36.32 -8.00 -6.57
N ALA A 372 -36.12 -8.40 -7.83
CA ALA A 372 -35.59 -7.51 -8.85
C ALA A 372 -36.61 -6.40 -9.14
N LYS A 373 -37.89 -6.77 -9.35
CA LYS A 373 -39.00 -5.83 -9.51
C LYS A 373 -39.11 -4.84 -8.35
N LEU A 374 -38.98 -5.31 -7.11
CA LEU A 374 -38.98 -4.43 -5.95
C LEU A 374 -37.82 -3.43 -6.02
N VAL A 375 -36.61 -3.90 -6.29
CA VAL A 375 -35.43 -3.03 -6.42
C VAL A 375 -35.63 -2.01 -7.52
N ASP A 376 -36.05 -2.42 -8.71
CA ASP A 376 -36.31 -1.51 -9.84
C ASP A 376 -37.36 -0.44 -9.46
N SER A 377 -38.46 -0.86 -8.81
CA SER A 377 -39.48 0.08 -8.34
C SER A 377 -38.97 1.06 -7.28
N LEU A 378 -38.05 0.63 -6.42
CA LEU A 378 -37.43 1.50 -5.41
C LEU A 378 -36.48 2.52 -6.04
N LEU A 379 -35.72 2.13 -7.07
CA LEU A 379 -34.80 3.02 -7.78
C LEU A 379 -35.53 4.13 -8.56
N GLU A 380 -36.80 3.91 -8.92
CA GLU A 380 -37.65 4.90 -9.60
C GLU A 380 -38.34 5.90 -8.66
N ARG A 381 -38.25 5.70 -7.34
CA ARG A 381 -38.93 6.56 -6.34
C ARG A 381 -38.21 7.88 -6.11
N ASP A 382 -38.99 8.91 -5.80
CA ASP A 382 -38.44 10.20 -5.35
C ASP A 382 -37.64 10.05 -4.04
N GLU A 383 -38.02 9.12 -3.14
CA GLU A 383 -37.28 8.88 -1.91
C GLU A 383 -35.88 8.29 -2.16
N TYR A 384 -35.70 7.45 -3.19
CA TYR A 384 -34.37 7.02 -3.62
C TYR A 384 -33.54 8.22 -4.08
N VAL A 385 -34.14 9.07 -4.93
CA VAL A 385 -33.47 10.28 -5.42
C VAL A 385 -33.07 11.18 -4.26
N ASP A 386 -33.96 11.46 -3.33
CA ASP A 386 -33.69 12.35 -2.19
C ASP A 386 -32.66 11.76 -1.23
N TYR A 387 -32.75 10.45 -0.91
CA TYR A 387 -31.80 9.77 -0.03
C TYR A 387 -30.37 9.78 -0.59
N TRP A 388 -30.20 9.41 -1.86
CA TRP A 388 -28.88 9.40 -2.49
C TRP A 388 -28.37 10.81 -2.78
N THR A 389 -29.25 11.77 -3.09
CA THR A 389 -28.87 13.19 -3.19
C THR A 389 -28.29 13.68 -1.89
N TYR A 390 -28.89 13.32 -0.75
CA TYR A 390 -28.36 13.65 0.57
C TYR A 390 -26.97 13.02 0.79
N LYS A 391 -26.78 11.72 0.50
CA LYS A 391 -25.48 11.03 0.63
C LYS A 391 -24.40 11.68 -0.23
N TRP A 392 -24.70 11.97 -1.49
CA TRP A 392 -23.77 12.63 -2.40
C TRP A 392 -23.50 14.08 -2.00
N SER A 393 -24.50 14.80 -1.51
CA SER A 393 -24.32 16.17 -1.00
C SER A 393 -23.42 16.22 0.23
N ASP A 394 -23.50 15.21 1.12
CA ASP A 394 -22.59 15.07 2.26
C ASP A 394 -21.16 14.78 1.80
N LEU A 395 -20.97 13.84 0.86
CA LEU A 395 -19.64 13.54 0.30
C LEU A 395 -19.03 14.74 -0.45
N MET A 396 -19.85 15.52 -1.15
CA MET A 396 -19.45 16.74 -1.86
C MET A 396 -19.39 17.99 -0.95
N LEU A 397 -19.72 17.84 0.34
CA LEU A 397 -19.66 18.89 1.36
C LEU A 397 -20.54 20.11 1.04
N VAL A 398 -21.70 19.90 0.41
CA VAL A 398 -22.69 20.95 0.13
C VAL A 398 -23.08 21.64 1.43
N SER A 399 -22.92 22.97 1.48
CA SER A 399 -23.06 23.72 2.74
C SER A 399 -23.70 25.08 2.55
N SER A 400 -24.85 25.30 3.19
CA SER A 400 -25.51 26.62 3.28
C SER A 400 -24.73 27.64 4.12
N ARG A 401 -23.74 27.19 4.92
CA ARG A 401 -22.84 28.07 5.68
C ARG A 401 -21.68 28.60 4.83
N ARG A 402 -21.26 27.85 3.80
CA ARG A 402 -20.10 28.17 2.96
C ARG A 402 -20.48 28.65 1.55
N LEU A 403 -21.68 28.29 1.08
CA LEU A 403 -22.26 28.75 -0.18
C LEU A 403 -23.41 29.71 0.07
N ARG A 404 -23.54 30.71 -0.80
CA ARG A 404 -24.74 31.56 -0.85
C ARG A 404 -25.95 30.71 -1.29
N PRO A 405 -27.19 31.08 -0.90
CA PRO A 405 -28.38 30.27 -1.17
C PRO A 405 -28.53 29.79 -2.63
N ASN A 406 -28.37 30.69 -3.60
CA ASN A 406 -28.52 30.33 -5.03
C ASN A 406 -27.44 29.36 -5.52
N ALA A 407 -26.19 29.55 -5.07
CA ALA A 407 -25.08 28.66 -5.40
C ALA A 407 -25.24 27.27 -4.73
N MET A 408 -25.71 27.26 -3.48
CA MET A 408 -26.02 26.04 -2.74
C MET A 408 -27.11 25.22 -3.44
N TRP A 409 -28.24 25.86 -3.77
CA TRP A 409 -29.34 25.19 -4.48
C TRP A 409 -28.95 24.76 -5.89
N SER A 410 -28.16 25.55 -6.62
CA SER A 410 -27.63 25.14 -7.93
C SER A 410 -26.79 23.87 -7.82
N PHE A 411 -25.91 23.77 -6.81
CA PHE A 411 -25.11 22.57 -6.59
C PHE A 411 -25.96 21.36 -6.19
N TYR A 412 -26.84 21.54 -5.20
CA TYR A 412 -27.75 20.50 -4.73
C TYR A 412 -28.64 19.96 -5.86
N ASN A 413 -29.26 20.84 -6.64
CA ASN A 413 -30.13 20.45 -7.74
C ASN A 413 -29.35 19.71 -8.84
N TRP A 414 -28.13 20.14 -9.16
CA TRP A 414 -27.28 19.40 -10.12
C TRP A 414 -26.94 17.99 -9.62
N ILE A 415 -26.65 17.81 -8.32
CA ILE A 415 -26.47 16.47 -7.74
C ILE A 415 -27.76 15.68 -7.83
N ARG A 416 -28.90 16.27 -7.43
CA ARG A 416 -30.22 15.62 -7.46
C ARG A 416 -30.61 15.16 -8.85
N ASP A 417 -30.42 16.02 -9.84
CA ASP A 417 -30.66 15.70 -11.24
C ASP A 417 -29.73 14.58 -11.73
N GLY A 418 -28.45 14.60 -11.30
CA GLY A 418 -27.50 13.53 -11.58
C GLY A 418 -27.94 12.17 -11.03
N VAL A 419 -28.43 12.11 -9.79
CA VAL A 419 -28.98 10.89 -9.18
C VAL A 419 -30.23 10.44 -9.93
N LYS A 420 -31.18 11.36 -10.17
CA LYS A 420 -32.45 11.07 -10.85
C LYS A 420 -32.25 10.52 -12.27
N GLN A 421 -31.23 11.00 -12.97
CA GLN A 421 -30.91 10.56 -14.33
C GLN A 421 -29.97 9.35 -14.37
N ASN A 422 -29.59 8.79 -13.21
CA ASN A 422 -28.60 7.73 -13.08
C ASN A 422 -27.29 8.05 -13.85
N LYS A 423 -26.77 9.27 -13.63
CA LYS A 423 -25.59 9.77 -14.34
C LYS A 423 -24.38 8.86 -14.09
N PRO A 424 -23.67 8.40 -15.14
CA PRO A 424 -22.43 7.64 -14.96
C PRO A 424 -21.40 8.39 -14.12
N TRP A 425 -20.71 7.66 -13.23
CA TRP A 425 -19.76 8.24 -12.27
C TRP A 425 -18.60 8.98 -12.95
N ASP A 426 -18.10 8.45 -14.07
CA ASP A 426 -17.06 9.08 -14.88
C ASP A 426 -17.52 10.44 -15.44
N GLN A 427 -18.77 10.53 -15.89
CA GLN A 427 -19.36 11.79 -16.36
C GLN A 427 -19.56 12.77 -15.21
N PHE A 428 -20.09 12.31 -14.06
CA PHE A 428 -20.27 13.13 -12.86
C PHE A 428 -18.94 13.75 -12.40
N ALA A 429 -17.88 12.94 -12.30
CA ALA A 429 -16.55 13.41 -11.92
C ALA A 429 -15.96 14.37 -12.96
N ARG A 430 -16.05 14.02 -14.25
CA ARG A 430 -15.54 14.87 -15.35
C ARG A 430 -16.22 16.24 -15.38
N GLU A 431 -17.54 16.28 -15.21
CA GLU A 431 -18.29 17.54 -15.16
C GLU A 431 -17.81 18.45 -14.03
N ILE A 432 -17.63 17.93 -12.80
CA ILE A 432 -17.08 18.71 -11.68
C ILE A 432 -15.72 19.31 -12.05
N PHE A 433 -14.78 18.46 -12.49
CA PHE A 433 -13.40 18.91 -12.68
C PHE A 433 -13.19 19.77 -13.93
N THR A 434 -14.14 19.80 -14.87
CA THR A 434 -14.06 20.66 -16.06
C THR A 434 -14.99 21.88 -16.01
N ALA A 435 -15.91 21.96 -15.04
CA ALA A 435 -16.87 23.06 -14.95
C ALA A 435 -16.19 24.43 -14.73
N SER A 436 -16.63 25.42 -15.51
CA SER A 436 -16.16 26.81 -15.47
C SER A 436 -17.29 27.73 -15.92
N GLY A 437 -17.49 28.87 -15.27
CA GLY A 437 -18.63 29.76 -15.54
C GLY A 437 -19.24 30.32 -14.27
N ASN A 438 -20.54 30.62 -14.29
CA ASN A 438 -21.27 31.25 -13.19
C ASN A 438 -21.85 30.21 -12.21
N SER A 439 -21.64 30.41 -10.91
CA SER A 439 -22.07 29.54 -9.80
C SER A 439 -23.58 29.32 -9.67
N LYS A 440 -24.43 30.20 -10.20
CA LYS A 440 -25.89 30.00 -10.24
C LYS A 440 -26.31 29.07 -11.36
N GLN A 441 -25.62 29.13 -12.49
CA GLN A 441 -26.02 28.43 -13.72
C GLN A 441 -25.41 27.04 -13.81
N MET A 442 -24.21 26.85 -13.24
CA MET A 442 -23.49 25.59 -13.31
C MET A 442 -23.36 25.01 -11.90
N GLY A 443 -24.17 24.03 -11.56
CA GLY A 443 -24.15 23.44 -10.22
C GLY A 443 -22.80 22.83 -9.85
N ALA A 444 -22.21 22.04 -10.76
CA ALA A 444 -20.97 21.29 -10.55
C ALA A 444 -19.76 22.16 -10.12
N LEU A 445 -19.64 23.40 -10.63
CA LEU A 445 -18.48 24.26 -10.29
C LEU A 445 -18.47 24.73 -8.83
N ASN A 446 -19.61 24.63 -8.12
CA ASN A 446 -19.69 25.05 -6.72
C ASN A 446 -18.83 24.19 -5.79
N TYR A 447 -18.39 23.02 -6.24
CA TYR A 447 -17.31 22.27 -5.61
C TYR A 447 -16.05 23.14 -5.42
N PHE A 448 -15.65 23.94 -6.41
CA PHE A 448 -14.50 24.85 -6.30
C PHE A 448 -14.79 26.11 -5.48
N VAL A 449 -16.06 26.55 -5.42
CA VAL A 449 -16.46 27.67 -4.56
C VAL A 449 -16.36 27.30 -3.08
N LEU A 450 -16.66 26.02 -2.75
CA LEU A 450 -16.47 25.44 -1.42
C LEU A 450 -14.98 25.26 -1.07
N HIS A 451 -14.20 24.71 -1.99
CA HIS A 451 -12.82 24.27 -1.80
C HIS A 451 -11.82 25.17 -2.54
N LYS A 452 -11.59 26.36 -2.00
CA LYS A 452 -10.80 27.42 -2.69
C LYS A 452 -9.29 27.21 -2.62
N ASP A 453 -8.80 26.54 -1.59
CA ASP A 453 -7.38 26.28 -1.41
C ASP A 453 -6.97 25.01 -2.17
N PRO A 454 -5.90 25.04 -3.00
CA PRO A 454 -5.46 23.87 -3.77
C PRO A 454 -5.12 22.63 -2.92
N ILE A 455 -4.64 22.82 -1.69
CA ILE A 455 -4.34 21.75 -0.73
C ILE A 455 -5.65 21.10 -0.29
N ASP A 456 -6.61 21.90 0.17
CA ASP A 456 -7.92 21.40 0.59
C ASP A 456 -8.64 20.70 -0.57
N LEU A 457 -8.57 21.25 -1.78
CA LEU A 457 -9.19 20.67 -2.96
C LEU A 457 -8.54 19.32 -3.33
N SER A 458 -7.21 19.24 -3.25
CA SER A 458 -6.48 17.98 -3.49
C SER A 458 -6.91 16.90 -2.50
N GLU A 459 -6.97 17.22 -1.21
CA GLU A 459 -7.36 16.25 -0.18
C GLU A 459 -8.81 15.78 -0.35
N ASN A 460 -9.75 16.72 -0.55
CA ASN A 460 -11.16 16.39 -0.76
C ASN A 460 -11.37 15.60 -2.06
N ALA A 461 -10.68 15.96 -3.14
CA ALA A 461 -10.78 15.24 -4.41
C ALA A 461 -10.27 13.80 -4.29
N THR A 462 -9.13 13.58 -3.62
CA THR A 462 -8.64 12.20 -3.41
C THR A 462 -9.56 11.38 -2.53
N LEU A 463 -10.13 11.97 -1.47
CA LEU A 463 -11.05 11.25 -0.59
C LEU A 463 -12.34 10.88 -1.33
N ALA A 464 -12.96 11.85 -2.01
CA ALA A 464 -14.28 11.68 -2.60
C ALA A 464 -14.27 10.86 -3.90
N PHE A 465 -13.21 10.95 -4.71
CA PHE A 465 -13.19 10.34 -6.04
C PHE A 465 -12.21 9.15 -6.16
N LEU A 466 -11.21 9.05 -5.29
CA LEU A 466 -10.27 7.90 -5.28
C LEU A 466 -10.50 6.96 -4.10
N GLY A 467 -11.35 7.34 -3.14
CA GLY A 467 -11.52 6.59 -1.88
C GLY A 467 -10.25 6.60 -1.01
N GLN A 468 -9.29 7.48 -1.28
CA GLN A 468 -7.98 7.48 -0.64
C GLN A 468 -7.69 8.79 0.07
N ARG A 469 -7.18 8.73 1.30
CA ARG A 469 -6.70 9.91 2.02
C ARG A 469 -5.21 10.11 1.73
N ILE A 470 -4.83 11.28 1.22
CA ILE A 470 -3.42 11.67 1.05
C ILE A 470 -2.94 12.72 2.06
N THR A 471 -3.79 13.18 2.98
CA THR A 471 -3.48 14.26 3.95
C THR A 471 -2.20 14.02 4.74
N CYS A 472 -1.90 12.77 5.14
CA CYS A 472 -0.65 12.48 5.85
C CYS A 472 0.60 12.76 5.00
N ALA A 473 0.47 12.69 3.67
CA ALA A 473 1.55 12.98 2.74
C ALA A 473 1.90 14.48 2.68
N ARG A 474 1.09 15.36 3.28
CA ARG A 474 1.34 16.81 3.32
C ARG A 474 2.65 17.16 4.02
N CYS A 475 2.94 16.49 5.14
CA CYS A 475 4.09 16.83 6.00
C CYS A 475 5.28 15.88 5.85
N HIS A 476 5.05 14.63 5.45
CA HIS A 476 6.06 13.57 5.27
C HIS A 476 5.56 12.56 4.22
N ASN A 477 6.30 11.51 3.88
CA ASN A 477 5.74 10.43 3.03
C ASN A 477 4.61 9.68 3.74
N HIS A 478 3.58 9.25 3.02
CA HIS A 478 2.40 8.63 3.63
C HIS A 478 2.81 7.38 4.44
N PRO A 479 2.34 7.23 5.69
CA PRO A 479 2.85 6.18 6.57
C PRO A 479 2.30 4.79 6.23
N LEU A 480 1.17 4.73 5.52
CA LEU A 480 0.43 3.51 5.18
C LEU A 480 0.20 3.33 3.68
N GLU A 481 0.70 4.26 2.86
CA GLU A 481 0.52 4.22 1.40
C GLU A 481 1.84 4.54 0.71
N LYS A 482 1.95 4.19 -0.57
CA LYS A 482 3.15 4.43 -1.37
C LYS A 482 3.43 5.91 -1.69
N TRP A 483 2.50 6.81 -1.38
CA TRP A 483 2.54 8.21 -1.78
C TRP A 483 3.57 9.03 -1.00
N THR A 484 4.38 9.78 -1.72
CA THR A 484 5.40 10.68 -1.15
C THR A 484 4.89 12.11 -0.97
N GLN A 485 5.58 12.90 -0.14
CA GLN A 485 5.29 14.34 -0.01
C GLN A 485 5.44 15.08 -1.34
N LYS A 486 6.41 14.69 -2.18
CA LYS A 486 6.56 15.25 -3.52
C LYS A 486 5.31 15.01 -4.36
N GLN A 487 4.81 13.78 -4.42
CA GLN A 487 3.59 13.44 -5.14
C GLN A 487 2.36 14.19 -4.61
N TYR A 488 2.26 14.40 -3.29
CA TYR A 488 1.20 15.22 -2.71
C TYR A 488 1.20 16.65 -3.27
N TYR A 489 2.36 17.32 -3.30
CA TYR A 489 2.44 18.69 -3.83
C TYR A 489 2.37 18.76 -5.37
N GLN A 490 2.76 17.70 -6.08
CA GLN A 490 2.51 17.57 -7.51
C GLN A 490 1.02 17.45 -7.82
N MET A 491 0.28 16.67 -7.02
CA MET A 491 -1.17 16.54 -7.12
C MET A 491 -1.86 17.88 -6.81
N ALA A 492 -1.49 18.55 -5.71
CA ALA A 492 -2.02 19.86 -5.35
C ALA A 492 -1.79 20.92 -6.44
N ASN A 493 -0.68 20.83 -7.17
CA ASN A 493 -0.39 21.74 -8.28
C ASN A 493 -1.35 21.62 -9.48
N LEU A 494 -2.13 20.53 -9.60
CA LEU A 494 -3.20 20.44 -10.59
C LEU A 494 -4.33 21.45 -10.32
N PHE A 495 -4.44 21.90 -9.08
CA PHE A 495 -5.50 22.75 -8.58
C PHE A 495 -5.07 24.21 -8.33
N SER A 496 -3.78 24.52 -8.51
CA SER A 496 -3.21 25.84 -8.19
C SER A 496 -3.69 26.98 -9.10
N ARG A 497 -4.20 26.64 -10.29
CA ARG A 497 -4.63 27.60 -11.32
C ARG A 497 -6.14 27.78 -11.39
N ILE A 498 -6.85 27.52 -10.29
CA ILE A 498 -8.28 27.79 -10.21
C ILE A 498 -8.49 29.25 -9.78
N GLY A 499 -9.21 29.99 -10.62
CA GLY A 499 -9.60 31.37 -10.38
C GLY A 499 -11.06 31.47 -9.97
N ILE A 500 -11.32 32.32 -8.98
CA ILE A 500 -12.67 32.66 -8.54
C ILE A 500 -12.74 34.18 -8.44
N LYS A 501 -13.70 34.79 -9.13
CA LYS A 501 -14.01 36.21 -9.04
C LYS A 501 -15.50 36.41 -8.81
N ASN A 502 -15.91 37.59 -8.35
CA ASN A 502 -17.33 37.91 -8.24
C ASN A 502 -17.98 37.94 -9.64
N GLY A 503 -19.24 37.49 -9.73
CA GLY A 503 -20.06 37.62 -10.92
C GLY A 503 -20.63 39.03 -11.09
N SER A 504 -21.40 39.22 -12.16
CA SER A 504 -22.11 40.48 -12.45
C SER A 504 -23.24 40.77 -11.47
N GLU A 505 -23.83 39.75 -10.86
CA GLU A 505 -24.88 39.88 -9.86
C GLU A 505 -24.35 39.67 -8.44
N ALA A 506 -24.98 40.34 -7.47
CA ALA A 506 -24.63 40.19 -6.07
C ALA A 506 -24.78 38.73 -5.61
N GLY A 507 -23.70 38.18 -5.04
CA GLY A 507 -23.66 36.82 -4.52
C GLY A 507 -23.15 35.76 -5.50
N ASP A 508 -22.84 36.13 -6.75
CA ASP A 508 -22.34 35.19 -7.76
C ASP A 508 -20.82 35.06 -7.73
N SER A 509 -20.35 33.87 -8.08
CA SER A 509 -18.93 33.60 -8.34
C SER A 509 -18.76 33.07 -9.76
N ILE A 510 -17.71 33.54 -10.42
CA ILE A 510 -17.25 33.02 -11.70
C ILE A 510 -15.99 32.20 -11.44
N VAL A 511 -16.04 30.91 -11.77
CA VAL A 511 -14.89 30.00 -11.72
C VAL A 511 -14.27 29.87 -13.10
N PHE A 512 -12.95 30.00 -13.20
CA PHE A 512 -12.21 29.95 -14.46
C PHE A 512 -10.79 29.42 -14.26
N ALA A 513 -10.15 28.94 -15.31
CA ALA A 513 -8.74 28.56 -15.28
C ALA A 513 -7.84 29.80 -15.43
N LYS A 514 -6.87 29.97 -14.54
CA LYS A 514 -5.82 30.99 -14.61
C LYS A 514 -4.69 30.52 -15.52
N ALA A 515 -4.01 31.48 -16.16
CA ALA A 515 -2.79 31.20 -16.93
C ALA A 515 -1.57 30.89 -16.03
N THR A 516 -1.55 31.42 -14.80
CA THR A 516 -0.42 31.32 -13.86
C THR A 516 -0.90 30.97 -12.44
N GLY A 517 0.04 30.52 -11.61
CA GLY A 517 -0.20 30.17 -10.21
C GLY A 517 0.26 28.76 -9.88
N ASP A 518 1.00 28.62 -8.78
CA ASP A 518 1.62 27.36 -8.37
C ASP A 518 1.66 27.26 -6.83
N VAL A 519 1.65 26.03 -6.35
CA VAL A 519 1.91 25.65 -4.96
C VAL A 519 3.35 25.19 -4.85
N ASN A 520 4.12 25.87 -4.00
CA ASN A 520 5.49 25.48 -3.71
C ASN A 520 5.53 24.27 -2.78
N HIS A 521 6.47 23.36 -3.04
CA HIS A 521 6.81 22.35 -2.06
C HIS A 521 7.45 23.03 -0.84
N PRO A 522 6.96 22.82 0.39
CA PRO A 522 7.32 23.62 1.56
C PRO A 522 8.80 23.58 1.89
N ARG A 523 9.46 22.47 1.54
CA ARG A 523 10.91 22.30 1.72
C ARG A 523 11.77 22.70 0.53
N LEU A 524 11.34 22.41 -0.70
CA LEU A 524 12.15 22.71 -1.89
C LEU A 524 12.03 24.18 -2.28
N LEU A 525 11.05 24.90 -1.69
CA LEU A 525 10.77 26.32 -1.93
C LEU A 525 10.56 26.67 -3.40
N ARG A 526 10.14 25.67 -4.18
CA ARG A 526 9.83 25.76 -5.60
C ARG A 526 8.64 24.88 -5.93
N PRO A 527 7.90 25.18 -7.01
CA PRO A 527 6.82 24.31 -7.45
C PRO A 527 7.37 23.03 -8.09
N LEU A 528 6.53 22.01 -8.11
CA LEU A 528 6.80 20.74 -8.79
C LEU A 528 5.82 20.59 -9.96
N PRO A 529 6.20 19.90 -11.06
CA PRO A 529 5.31 19.64 -12.18
C PRO A 529 3.95 19.08 -11.74
N PRO A 530 2.81 19.65 -12.18
CA PRO A 530 1.48 19.16 -11.83
C PRO A 530 1.33 17.72 -12.30
N THR A 531 1.05 16.79 -11.39
CA THR A 531 1.04 15.35 -11.70
C THR A 531 -0.05 14.64 -10.90
N PRO A 532 -0.97 13.91 -11.53
CA PRO A 532 -1.90 13.05 -10.80
C PRO A 532 -1.15 11.92 -10.08
N LEU A 533 -1.76 11.29 -9.08
CA LEU A 533 -1.15 10.15 -8.39
C LEU A 533 -0.95 8.98 -9.39
N ASP A 534 0.24 8.38 -9.45
CA ASP A 534 0.64 7.42 -10.49
C ASP A 534 0.45 7.92 -11.96
N GLY A 535 0.19 9.21 -12.15
CA GLY A 535 -0.07 9.80 -13.47
C GLY A 535 1.20 10.33 -14.15
N ILE A 536 1.01 10.80 -15.38
CA ILE A 536 2.06 11.46 -16.16
C ILE A 536 2.09 12.95 -15.80
N PRO A 537 3.28 13.54 -15.55
CA PRO A 537 3.40 14.96 -15.24
C PRO A 537 3.01 15.85 -16.42
N MET A 538 2.45 17.01 -16.12
CA MET A 538 2.35 18.14 -17.04
C MET A 538 3.57 19.04 -16.90
N ASP A 539 4.00 19.68 -17.99
CA ASP A 539 4.98 20.76 -17.93
C ASP A 539 4.45 21.90 -17.04
N LEU A 540 5.34 22.40 -16.17
CA LEU A 540 4.98 23.44 -15.20
C LEU A 540 4.46 24.72 -15.89
N ASP A 541 5.06 25.05 -17.03
CA ASP A 541 4.77 26.24 -17.83
C ASP A 541 3.61 26.05 -18.83
N SER A 542 3.03 24.84 -18.89
CA SER A 542 1.87 24.59 -19.76
C SER A 542 0.72 25.55 -19.43
N THR A 543 0.15 26.18 -20.46
CA THR A 543 -1.02 27.07 -20.35
C THR A 543 -2.35 26.33 -20.41
N SER A 544 -2.32 25.00 -20.62
CA SER A 544 -3.52 24.16 -20.63
C SER A 544 -4.18 24.11 -19.26
N ASP A 545 -5.51 23.92 -19.24
CA ASP A 545 -6.23 23.76 -17.98
C ASP A 545 -5.80 22.48 -17.26
N ARG A 546 -5.09 22.65 -16.14
CA ARG A 546 -4.58 21.55 -15.32
C ARG A 546 -5.69 20.63 -14.79
N ARG A 547 -6.90 21.16 -14.62
CA ARG A 547 -8.05 20.35 -14.18
C ARG A 547 -8.54 19.39 -15.26
N ALA A 548 -8.42 19.76 -16.54
CA ALA A 548 -8.79 18.88 -17.65
C ALA A 548 -7.85 17.67 -17.72
N HIS A 549 -6.55 17.87 -17.45
CA HIS A 549 -5.58 16.77 -17.32
C HIS A 549 -5.93 15.84 -16.16
N PHE A 550 -6.25 16.42 -15.00
CA PHE A 550 -6.71 15.65 -13.84
C PHE A 550 -7.99 14.86 -14.14
N ALA A 551 -9.02 15.50 -14.71
CA ALA A 551 -10.29 14.86 -15.05
C ALA A 551 -10.09 13.70 -16.03
N LYS A 552 -9.22 13.87 -17.04
CA LYS A 552 -8.89 12.82 -18.01
C LYS A 552 -8.22 11.62 -17.35
N TRP A 553 -7.28 11.86 -16.43
CA TRP A 553 -6.62 10.80 -15.66
C TRP A 553 -7.61 10.09 -14.72
N LEU A 554 -8.41 10.86 -13.97
CA LEU A 554 -9.34 10.33 -12.96
C LEU A 554 -10.39 9.40 -13.58
N THR A 555 -10.79 9.68 -14.83
CA THR A 555 -11.88 8.99 -15.52
C THR A 555 -11.38 8.11 -16.66
N SER A 556 -10.09 7.78 -16.70
CA SER A 556 -9.59 6.77 -17.64
C SER A 556 -9.99 5.37 -17.17
N PRO A 557 -10.31 4.45 -18.10
CA PRO A 557 -10.70 3.08 -17.77
C PRO A 557 -9.60 2.25 -17.11
#